data_AF-S8F8F8-F1
#
_entry.id   AF-S8F8F8-F1
#
_cell.length_a   1.000
_cell.length_b   1.000
_cell.length_c   1.000
_cell.angle_alpha   90.00
_cell.angle_beta   90.00
_cell.angle_gamma   90.00
#
_symmetry.space_group_name_H-M   'P 1'
#
loop_
_entity.id
_entity.type
_entity.pdbx_description
1 polymer ?
#
loop_
_entity_poly.entity_id
_entity_poly.type
_entity_poly.pdbx_seq_one_letter_code
_entity_poly.pdbx_strand_id
1 'polypeptide(L)'
;MSSQTMKVKSSTAVAPSARAKTLSPRGDQSGAHYALPPLSLGDMGEPVIVLAVRKHPELGHGRSLTWIVDERPNRRVGYGHLVSLRTQSGSTGTGMLEAITSLSRYWVTWTVSDDRNRCAVRIPISWSELTGIAAVAHAKHYDTLPRLPPPHTADPVARLTPQHTTYPYDSNLTTEERVLLNTKLRSITNV
;
A
#
# COMPACT_ATOMS: atom_id res chain seq x y z
N MET A 1 2.77 66.66 19.68
CA MET A 1 2.21 66.65 18.32
C MET A 1 3.37 66.81 17.34
N SER A 2 3.73 65.77 16.60
CA SER A 2 4.58 65.87 15.40
C SER A 2 4.49 64.56 14.64
N SER A 3 3.71 64.58 13.56
CA SER A 3 3.52 63.46 12.63
C SER A 3 4.54 63.61 11.50
N GLN A 4 5.31 62.56 11.23
CA GLN A 4 6.22 62.52 10.09
C GLN A 4 5.79 61.41 9.14
N THR A 5 5.30 61.84 7.97
CA THR A 5 4.82 60.99 6.88
C THR A 5 6.00 60.63 5.98
N MET A 6 6.34 59.33 5.84
CA MET A 6 7.28 58.87 4.83
C MET A 6 6.54 58.19 3.66
N LYS A 7 6.68 58.80 2.48
CA LYS A 7 6.33 58.26 1.16
C LYS A 7 7.38 57.22 0.77
N VAL A 8 6.95 56.00 0.43
CA VAL A 8 7.80 55.03 -0.27
C VAL A 8 7.21 54.79 -1.66
N LYS A 9 7.92 55.24 -2.68
CA LYS A 9 7.78 54.83 -4.09
C LYS A 9 8.90 53.83 -4.37
N SER A 10 8.60 52.68 -4.95
CA SER A 10 9.53 51.87 -5.77
C SER A 10 8.71 50.79 -6.48
N SER A 11 8.47 50.91 -7.78
CA SER A 11 9.38 50.62 -8.91
C SER A 11 9.21 49.17 -9.39
N THR A 12 8.55 49.08 -10.55
CA THR A 12 8.21 47.89 -11.33
C THR A 12 9.45 47.28 -11.98
N ALA A 13 9.60 45.96 -11.89
CA ALA A 13 10.49 45.19 -12.78
C ALA A 13 9.72 44.00 -13.36
N VAL A 14 9.54 44.04 -14.68
CA VAL A 14 8.94 42.97 -15.49
C VAL A 14 10.04 41.98 -15.86
N ALA A 15 9.89 40.72 -15.47
CA ALA A 15 10.81 39.64 -15.82
C ALA A 15 10.47 39.03 -17.19
N PRO A 16 11.47 38.67 -18.03
CA PRO A 16 11.23 38.05 -19.33
C PRO A 16 10.89 36.56 -19.19
N SER A 17 9.79 36.18 -19.86
CA SER A 17 9.29 34.81 -19.99
C SER A 17 10.23 33.96 -20.85
N ALA A 18 10.97 33.05 -20.22
CA ALA A 18 11.80 32.07 -20.89
C ALA A 18 10.91 30.95 -21.48
N ARG A 19 10.90 30.89 -22.80
CA ARG A 19 10.21 29.89 -23.62
C ARG A 19 10.79 28.50 -23.35
N ALA A 20 10.12 27.71 -22.51
CA ALA A 20 10.49 26.32 -22.27
C ALA A 20 10.31 25.51 -23.56
N LYS A 21 11.41 24.98 -24.10
CA LYS A 21 11.40 23.95 -25.14
C LYS A 21 10.83 22.68 -24.50
N THR A 22 9.56 22.40 -24.78
CA THR A 22 8.93 21.11 -24.45
C THR A 22 9.60 20.02 -25.29
N LEU A 23 10.63 19.40 -24.72
CA LEU A 23 11.16 18.13 -25.17
C LEU A 23 10.07 17.08 -24.93
N SER A 24 9.31 16.75 -25.98
CA SER A 24 8.47 15.55 -25.98
C SER A 24 9.37 14.32 -25.84
N PRO A 25 9.22 13.49 -24.81
CA PRO A 25 9.94 12.22 -24.76
C PRO A 25 9.27 11.26 -25.75
N ARG A 26 9.81 11.19 -26.97
CA ARG A 26 9.67 10.03 -27.85
C ARG A 26 10.56 8.92 -27.29
N GLY A 27 9.99 8.07 -26.45
CA GLY A 27 10.57 6.79 -26.09
C GLY A 27 9.50 5.74 -26.31
N ASP A 28 9.68 4.93 -27.34
CA ASP A 28 8.95 3.67 -27.54
C ASP A 28 9.06 2.86 -26.25
N GLN A 29 8.03 2.94 -25.41
CA GLN A 29 7.84 2.03 -24.29
C GLN A 29 7.38 0.70 -24.89
N SER A 30 8.33 -0.03 -25.48
CA SER A 30 8.21 -1.47 -25.65
C SER A 30 8.02 -2.04 -24.26
N GLY A 31 6.75 -2.17 -23.86
CA GLY A 31 6.35 -2.35 -22.47
C GLY A 31 6.96 -3.64 -21.95
N ALA A 32 8.00 -3.53 -21.13
CA ALA A 32 8.67 -4.68 -20.56
C ALA A 32 7.63 -5.59 -19.89
N HIS A 33 7.47 -6.78 -20.44
CA HIS A 33 6.57 -7.78 -19.87
C HIS A 33 7.26 -8.39 -18.65
N TYR A 34 6.74 -8.09 -17.46
CA TYR A 34 7.19 -8.72 -16.23
C TYR A 34 6.51 -10.08 -16.10
N ALA A 35 7.30 -11.16 -16.10
CA ALA A 35 6.80 -12.48 -15.82
C ALA A 35 6.42 -12.57 -14.33
N LEU A 36 5.26 -13.16 -14.06
CA LEU A 36 4.87 -13.53 -12.70
C LEU A 36 5.84 -14.58 -12.14
N PRO A 37 6.22 -14.50 -10.86
CA PRO A 37 7.13 -15.47 -10.25
C PRO A 37 6.47 -16.86 -10.24
N PRO A 38 7.18 -17.94 -10.62
CA PRO A 38 6.64 -19.27 -10.45
C PRO A 38 6.44 -19.53 -8.95
N LEU A 39 5.21 -19.90 -8.58
CA LEU A 39 4.88 -20.35 -7.23
C LEU A 39 4.37 -21.79 -7.36
N SER A 40 4.78 -22.68 -6.47
CA SER A 40 4.52 -24.13 -6.56
C SER A 40 4.42 -24.75 -5.17
N LEU A 41 3.57 -24.19 -4.32
CA LEU A 41 3.18 -24.85 -3.09
C LEU A 41 2.27 -26.05 -3.42
N GLY A 42 2.49 -27.18 -2.76
CA GLY A 42 1.66 -28.37 -2.93
C GLY A 42 0.19 -28.13 -2.60
N ASP A 43 -0.69 -28.98 -3.12
CA ASP A 43 -2.11 -28.96 -2.73
C ASP A 43 -2.24 -29.31 -1.24
N MET A 44 -2.76 -28.37 -0.45
CA MET A 44 -2.99 -28.53 0.97
C MET A 44 -4.47 -28.75 1.32
N GLY A 45 -5.35 -28.88 0.32
CA GLY A 45 -6.80 -28.99 0.53
C GLY A 45 -7.48 -27.69 0.98
N GLU A 46 -6.72 -26.61 1.12
CA GLU A 46 -7.21 -25.29 1.50
C GLU A 46 -7.59 -24.46 0.26
N PRO A 47 -8.65 -23.64 0.33
CA PRO A 47 -9.10 -22.83 -0.80
C PRO A 47 -8.07 -21.75 -1.18
N VAL A 48 -7.69 -21.72 -2.45
CA VAL A 48 -6.78 -20.71 -3.03
C VAL A 48 -7.54 -19.44 -3.40
N ILE A 49 -7.05 -18.29 -2.92
CA ILE A 49 -7.60 -16.96 -3.24
C ILE A 49 -6.87 -16.41 -4.46
N VAL A 50 -7.59 -16.17 -5.55
CA VAL A 50 -7.01 -15.54 -6.74
C VAL A 50 -6.95 -14.03 -6.54
N LEU A 51 -5.73 -13.48 -6.61
CA LEU A 51 -5.46 -12.04 -6.54
C LEU A 51 -5.20 -11.51 -7.94
N ALA A 52 -6.15 -10.75 -8.50
CA ALA A 52 -5.90 -10.05 -9.76
C ALA A 52 -4.94 -8.89 -9.49
N VAL A 53 -3.76 -8.93 -10.09
CA VAL A 53 -2.70 -7.95 -9.92
C VAL A 53 -2.44 -7.18 -11.21
N ARG A 54 -1.91 -5.96 -11.08
CA ARG A 54 -1.50 -5.12 -12.20
C ARG A 54 -0.41 -5.81 -13.03
N LYS A 55 -0.39 -5.50 -14.34
CA LYS A 55 0.63 -6.01 -15.28
C LYS A 55 2.06 -5.63 -14.88
N HIS A 56 2.25 -4.44 -14.32
CA HIS A 56 3.57 -3.92 -13.96
C HIS A 56 3.71 -3.89 -12.44
N PRO A 57 4.64 -4.67 -11.86
CA PRO A 57 4.97 -4.54 -10.45
C PRO A 57 5.69 -3.20 -10.19
N GLU A 58 5.63 -2.74 -8.95
CA GLU A 58 6.41 -1.60 -8.50
C GLU A 58 7.69 -2.07 -7.80
N LEU A 59 8.74 -1.26 -7.87
CA LEU A 59 9.93 -1.47 -7.04
C LEU A 59 9.57 -1.19 -5.58
N GLY A 60 9.56 -2.25 -4.76
CA GLY A 60 9.33 -2.16 -3.33
C GLY A 60 10.55 -1.72 -2.55
N HIS A 61 10.42 -1.68 -1.22
CA HIS A 61 11.56 -1.55 -0.33
C HIS A 61 12.54 -2.71 -0.54
N GLY A 62 13.84 -2.42 -0.61
CA GLY A 62 14.88 -3.44 -0.81
C GLY A 62 15.03 -3.96 -2.25
N ARG A 63 14.53 -3.23 -3.26
CA ARG A 63 14.65 -3.57 -4.71
C ARG A 63 13.90 -4.83 -5.14
N SER A 64 13.08 -5.43 -4.27
CA SER A 64 12.18 -6.52 -4.67
C SER A 64 10.97 -5.99 -5.43
N LEU A 65 10.54 -6.70 -6.47
CA LEU A 65 9.30 -6.40 -7.18
C LEU A 65 8.08 -6.67 -6.27
N THR A 66 7.18 -5.69 -6.19
CA THR A 66 5.92 -5.77 -5.45
C THR A 66 4.75 -5.70 -6.41
N TRP A 67 3.98 -6.78 -6.47
CA TRP A 67 2.75 -6.87 -7.24
C TRP A 67 1.62 -6.14 -6.54
N ILE A 68 0.79 -5.40 -7.27
CA ILE A 68 -0.29 -4.59 -6.69
C ILE A 68 -1.62 -5.18 -7.08
N VAL A 69 -2.44 -5.50 -6.09
CA VAL A 69 -3.80 -6.00 -6.33
C VAL A 69 -4.65 -4.89 -6.93
N ASP A 70 -5.32 -5.21 -8.03
CA ASP A 70 -6.09 -4.27 -8.86
C ASP A 70 -7.61 -4.50 -8.77
N GLU A 71 -8.02 -5.73 -8.42
CA GLU A 71 -9.42 -6.09 -8.22
C GLU A 71 -9.65 -6.64 -6.81
N ARG A 72 -10.82 -6.35 -6.25
CA ARG A 72 -11.19 -6.85 -4.93
C ARG A 72 -11.33 -8.39 -4.98
N PRO A 73 -10.62 -9.15 -4.13
CA PRO A 73 -10.78 -10.60 -4.05
C PRO A 73 -12.17 -10.98 -3.51
N ASN A 74 -12.59 -12.22 -3.79
CA ASN A 74 -13.89 -12.75 -3.36
C ASN A 74 -14.06 -12.81 -1.82
N ARG A 75 -12.96 -12.84 -1.07
CA ARG A 75 -12.91 -12.75 0.39
C ARG A 75 -11.67 -11.97 0.84
N ARG A 76 -11.66 -11.49 2.08
CA ARG A 76 -10.49 -10.83 2.66
C ARG A 76 -9.30 -11.80 2.73
N VAL A 77 -8.10 -11.24 2.61
CA VAL A 77 -6.86 -12.02 2.50
C VAL A 77 -5.98 -11.73 3.71
N GLY A 78 -5.53 -12.77 4.41
CA GLY A 78 -4.76 -12.64 5.65
C GLY A 78 -3.60 -13.60 5.72
N TYR A 79 -2.88 -13.56 6.85
CA TYR A 79 -1.80 -14.47 7.17
C TYR A 79 -2.23 -15.94 7.02
N GLY A 80 -1.39 -16.77 6.41
CA GLY A 80 -1.62 -18.20 6.24
C GLY A 80 -2.55 -18.56 5.09
N HIS A 81 -3.24 -17.61 4.46
CA HIS A 81 -4.08 -17.91 3.30
C HIS A 81 -3.25 -18.29 2.07
N LEU A 82 -3.75 -19.27 1.33
CA LEU A 82 -3.24 -19.64 0.01
C LEU A 82 -3.71 -18.66 -1.04
N VAL A 83 -2.79 -18.20 -1.89
CA VAL A 83 -3.02 -17.21 -2.93
C VAL A 83 -2.40 -17.62 -4.25
N SER A 84 -3.03 -17.19 -5.35
CA SER A 84 -2.45 -17.23 -6.70
C SER A 84 -2.58 -15.84 -7.31
N LEU A 85 -1.47 -15.28 -7.79
CA LEU A 85 -1.47 -13.97 -8.46
C LEU A 85 -1.87 -14.16 -9.93
N ARG A 86 -2.79 -13.34 -10.42
CA ARG A 86 -3.29 -13.41 -11.79
C ARG A 86 -3.14 -12.07 -12.49
N THR A 87 -2.60 -12.11 -13.70
CA THR A 87 -2.61 -11.02 -14.68
C THR A 87 -3.44 -11.44 -15.89
N GLN A 88 -3.64 -10.54 -16.86
CA GLN A 88 -4.26 -10.90 -18.14
C GLN A 88 -3.41 -11.90 -18.96
N SER A 89 -2.09 -11.91 -18.75
CA SER A 89 -1.13 -12.76 -19.47
C SER A 89 -0.91 -14.13 -18.85
N GLY A 90 -1.42 -14.38 -17.64
CA GLY A 90 -1.22 -15.65 -16.95
C GLY A 90 -1.36 -15.52 -15.44
N SER A 91 -1.14 -16.63 -14.76
CA SER A 91 -1.17 -16.73 -13.30
C SER A 91 0.09 -17.38 -12.75
N THR A 92 0.38 -17.12 -11.49
CA THR A 92 1.31 -17.94 -10.71
C THR A 92 0.63 -19.28 -10.38
N GLY A 93 1.39 -20.25 -9.89
CA GLY A 93 0.80 -21.31 -9.07
C GLY A 93 0.45 -20.78 -7.67
N THR A 94 0.38 -21.69 -6.70
CA THR A 94 -0.05 -21.38 -5.34
C THR A 94 1.13 -20.98 -4.47
N GLY A 95 0.95 -19.92 -3.68
CA GLY A 95 1.85 -19.55 -2.58
C GLY A 95 1.07 -19.18 -1.33
N MET A 96 1.77 -19.02 -0.20
CA MET A 96 1.18 -18.68 1.10
C MET A 96 1.55 -17.27 1.52
N LEU A 97 0.61 -16.55 2.12
CA LEU A 97 0.89 -15.25 2.74
C LEU A 97 1.54 -15.44 4.12
N GLU A 98 2.79 -15.00 4.27
CA GLU A 98 3.56 -15.24 5.49
C GLU A 98 3.75 -14.01 6.36
N ALA A 99 4.21 -12.89 5.81
CA ALA A 99 4.67 -11.79 6.66
C ALA A 99 4.30 -10.44 6.08
N ILE A 100 3.96 -9.48 6.95
CA ILE A 100 3.81 -8.08 6.57
C ILE A 100 5.21 -7.45 6.51
N THR A 101 5.62 -7.01 5.33
CA THR A 101 6.90 -6.34 5.10
C THR A 101 6.80 -4.83 5.16
N SER A 102 5.61 -4.29 4.86
CA SER A 102 5.35 -2.86 4.93
C SER A 102 3.89 -2.60 5.25
N LEU A 103 3.64 -1.58 6.05
CA LEU A 103 2.32 -1.12 6.43
C LEU A 103 2.23 0.39 6.19
N SER A 104 1.25 0.81 5.40
CA SER A 104 0.90 2.22 5.21
C SER A 104 -0.58 2.42 5.56
N ARG A 105 -1.06 3.66 5.47
CA ARG A 105 -2.42 3.99 5.90
C ARG A 105 -3.50 3.23 5.14
N TYR A 106 -3.28 2.97 3.86
CA TYR A 106 -4.29 2.38 2.98
C TYR A 106 -3.88 1.01 2.42
N TRP A 107 -2.62 0.62 2.63
CA TRP A 107 -2.05 -0.58 2.02
C TRP A 107 -1.24 -1.38 3.02
N VAL A 108 -1.30 -2.70 2.87
CA VAL A 108 -0.39 -3.65 3.51
C VAL A 108 0.37 -4.39 2.42
N THR A 109 1.68 -4.58 2.62
CA THR A 109 2.51 -5.40 1.73
C THR A 109 2.84 -6.69 2.44
N TRP A 110 2.47 -7.81 1.83
CA TRP A 110 2.73 -9.14 2.31
C TRP A 110 3.84 -9.82 1.50
N THR A 111 4.59 -10.68 2.14
CA THR A 111 5.39 -11.70 1.47
C THR A 111 4.50 -12.88 1.11
N VAL A 112 4.57 -13.29 -0.16
CA VAL A 112 4.04 -14.56 -0.64
C VAL A 112 5.23 -15.48 -0.90
N SER A 113 5.19 -16.69 -0.37
CA SER A 113 6.24 -17.68 -0.52
C SER A 113 5.70 -19.01 -1.03
N ASP A 114 6.58 -19.78 -1.66
CA ASP A 114 6.51 -21.23 -1.71
C ASP A 114 7.85 -21.80 -1.18
N ASP A 115 8.13 -23.07 -1.45
CA ASP A 115 9.38 -23.73 -1.03
C ASP A 115 10.67 -23.15 -1.65
N ARG A 116 10.58 -22.46 -2.79
CA ARG A 116 11.75 -22.07 -3.62
C ARG A 116 11.83 -20.59 -3.98
N ASN A 117 10.71 -19.89 -3.93
CA ASN A 117 10.47 -18.58 -4.48
C ASN A 117 9.74 -17.72 -3.45
N ARG A 118 10.01 -16.42 -3.50
CA ARG A 118 9.32 -15.42 -2.69
C ARG A 118 9.05 -14.20 -3.54
N CYS A 119 7.88 -13.60 -3.34
CA CYS A 119 7.53 -12.33 -3.93
C CYS A 119 6.75 -11.47 -2.93
N ALA A 120 6.55 -10.20 -3.25
CA ALA A 120 5.75 -9.30 -2.43
C ALA A 120 4.45 -8.93 -3.15
N VAL A 121 3.36 -8.86 -2.40
CA VAL A 121 2.05 -8.38 -2.89
C VAL A 121 1.53 -7.27 -1.99
N ARG A 122 1.12 -6.16 -2.59
CA ARG A 122 0.51 -5.02 -1.91
C ARG A 122 -0.99 -5.07 -2.09
N ILE A 123 -1.70 -5.11 -0.97
CA ILE A 123 -3.16 -5.29 -0.89
C ILE A 123 -3.74 -4.11 -0.13
N PRO A 124 -4.87 -3.51 -0.57
CA PRO A 124 -5.61 -2.54 0.22
C PRO A 124 -5.98 -3.10 1.60
N ILE A 125 -5.94 -2.25 2.62
CA ILE A 125 -6.25 -2.66 4.00
C ILE A 125 -7.69 -3.18 4.10
N SER A 126 -8.65 -2.57 3.38
CA SER A 126 -10.06 -3.01 3.39
C SER A 126 -10.28 -4.42 2.82
N TRP A 127 -9.36 -4.89 1.98
CA TRP A 127 -9.37 -6.22 1.35
C TRP A 127 -8.50 -7.23 2.11
N SER A 128 -7.80 -6.76 3.14
CA SER A 128 -6.91 -7.57 3.94
C SER A 128 -7.55 -7.89 5.29
N GLU A 129 -7.23 -9.06 5.83
CA GLU A 129 -7.56 -9.45 7.19
C GLU A 129 -6.32 -9.25 8.06
N LEU A 130 -6.21 -8.04 8.62
CA LEU A 130 -5.19 -7.75 9.61
C LEU A 130 -5.60 -8.36 10.95
N THR A 131 -4.69 -9.13 11.55
CA THR A 131 -4.89 -9.76 12.85
C THR A 131 -3.76 -9.41 13.81
N GLY A 132 -3.96 -9.69 15.10
CA GLY A 132 -2.94 -9.58 16.13
C GLY A 132 -2.31 -8.18 16.24
N ILE A 133 -0.98 -8.16 16.37
CA ILE A 133 -0.21 -6.93 16.60
C ILE A 133 -0.34 -5.97 15.42
N ALA A 134 -0.37 -6.48 14.18
CA ALA A 134 -0.46 -5.63 12.99
C ALA A 134 -1.78 -4.84 12.94
N ALA A 135 -2.90 -5.49 13.27
CA ALA A 135 -4.21 -4.83 13.35
C ALA A 135 -4.23 -3.71 14.41
N VAL A 136 -3.70 -4.00 15.61
CA VAL A 136 -3.65 -3.03 16.71
C VAL A 136 -2.70 -1.88 16.39
N ALA A 137 -1.53 -2.18 15.84
CA ALA A 137 -0.56 -1.17 15.42
C ALA A 137 -1.15 -0.27 14.32
N HIS A 138 -1.82 -0.86 13.32
CA HIS A 138 -2.48 -0.12 12.25
C HIS A 138 -3.56 0.82 12.79
N ALA A 139 -4.45 0.32 13.65
CA ALA A 139 -5.51 1.12 14.27
C ALA A 139 -4.97 2.26 15.14
N LYS A 140 -3.97 1.96 15.98
CA LYS A 140 -3.36 2.92 16.90
C LYS A 140 -2.57 4.02 16.17
N HIS A 141 -1.88 3.66 15.10
CA HIS A 141 -0.98 4.55 14.38
C HIS A 141 -1.55 5.07 13.06
N TYR A 142 -2.83 4.83 12.78
CA TYR A 142 -3.48 5.16 11.51
C TYR A 142 -3.18 6.58 11.01
N ASP A 143 -3.32 7.57 11.89
CA ASP A 143 -3.10 8.98 11.56
C ASP A 143 -1.63 9.37 11.40
N THR A 144 -0.72 8.54 11.90
CA THR A 144 0.73 8.74 11.78
C THR A 144 1.35 7.90 10.65
N LEU A 145 0.62 6.91 10.12
CA LEU A 145 1.10 6.07 9.04
C LEU A 145 1.25 6.86 7.73
N PRO A 146 2.23 6.51 6.88
CA PRO A 146 2.42 7.12 5.56
C PRO A 146 1.13 7.11 4.73
N ARG A 147 0.77 8.27 4.19
CA ARG A 147 -0.40 8.43 3.31
C ARG A 147 -0.17 7.94 1.89
N LEU A 148 1.09 7.72 1.51
CA LEU A 148 1.46 7.20 0.21
C LEU A 148 1.74 5.68 0.31
N PRO A 149 1.31 4.89 -0.69
CA PRO A 149 0.53 5.31 -1.87
C PRO A 149 -0.92 5.69 -1.52
N PRO A 150 -1.60 6.50 -2.37
CA PRO A 150 -3.00 6.87 -2.17
C PRO A 150 -3.91 5.63 -2.14
N PRO A 151 -5.11 5.70 -1.56
CA PRO A 151 -6.01 4.54 -1.50
C PRO A 151 -6.34 4.01 -2.90
N HIS A 152 -6.58 2.69 -2.99
CA HIS A 152 -7.01 2.07 -4.23
C HIS A 152 -8.33 2.70 -4.72
N THR A 153 -8.48 2.94 -6.02
CA THR A 153 -9.64 3.64 -6.59
C THR A 153 -10.98 2.93 -6.33
N ALA A 154 -10.97 1.60 -6.32
CA ALA A 154 -12.10 0.76 -5.96
C ALA A 154 -12.32 0.58 -4.44
N ASP A 155 -11.45 1.12 -3.58
CA ASP A 155 -11.64 1.10 -2.13
C ASP A 155 -12.63 2.20 -1.72
N PRO A 156 -13.67 1.90 -0.91
CA PRO A 156 -14.58 2.93 -0.38
C PRO A 156 -13.86 4.09 0.31
N VAL A 157 -12.70 3.84 0.94
CA VAL A 157 -11.88 4.85 1.60
C VAL A 157 -11.38 5.92 0.63
N ALA A 158 -11.26 5.62 -0.67
CA ALA A 158 -10.88 6.62 -1.67
C ALA A 158 -11.91 7.75 -1.83
N ARG A 159 -13.15 7.55 -1.37
CA ARG A 159 -14.22 8.57 -1.39
C ARG A 159 -14.27 9.41 -0.12
N LEU A 160 -13.52 9.03 0.92
CA LEU A 160 -13.46 9.78 2.17
C LEU A 160 -12.64 11.06 1.97
N THR A 161 -13.01 12.12 2.68
CA THR A 161 -12.25 13.37 2.63
C THR A 161 -10.86 13.18 3.23
N PRO A 162 -9.81 13.90 2.76
CA PRO A 162 -8.45 13.78 3.29
C PRO A 162 -8.30 14.13 4.78
N GLN A 163 -9.33 14.76 5.35
CA GLN A 163 -9.45 15.20 6.74
C GLN A 163 -10.13 14.15 7.63
N HIS A 164 -10.56 13.01 7.07
CA HIS A 164 -11.15 11.93 7.85
C HIS A 164 -10.08 11.28 8.75
N THR A 165 -10.13 11.57 10.04
CA THR A 165 -9.21 11.06 11.08
C THR A 165 -9.72 9.80 11.77
N THR A 166 -10.98 9.43 11.57
CA THR A 166 -11.53 8.22 12.18
C THR A 166 -11.03 6.98 11.45
N TYR A 167 -10.57 5.99 12.21
CA TYR A 167 -10.15 4.69 11.68
C TYR A 167 -11.31 4.01 10.92
N PRO A 168 -11.23 3.84 9.59
CA PRO A 168 -12.39 3.45 8.78
C PRO A 168 -12.52 1.92 8.61
N TYR A 169 -11.65 1.13 9.24
CA TYR A 169 -11.60 -0.31 9.04
C TYR A 169 -12.15 -1.06 10.25
N ASP A 170 -12.97 -2.08 9.99
CA ASP A 170 -13.44 -2.97 11.04
C ASP A 170 -12.29 -3.88 11.50
N SER A 171 -12.05 -3.93 12.82
CA SER A 171 -11.19 -4.95 13.42
C SER A 171 -12.07 -6.05 14.00
N ASN A 172 -11.82 -7.32 13.64
CA ASN A 172 -12.48 -8.48 14.26
C ASN A 172 -11.98 -8.78 15.69
N LEU A 173 -11.27 -7.85 16.33
CA LEU A 173 -10.68 -8.03 17.66
C LEU A 173 -11.70 -7.74 18.76
N THR A 174 -11.80 -8.63 19.75
CA THR A 174 -12.55 -8.34 20.97
C THR A 174 -11.88 -7.23 21.79
N THR A 175 -12.62 -6.66 22.74
CA THR A 175 -12.08 -5.63 23.65
C THR A 175 -10.89 -6.17 24.45
N GLU A 176 -10.99 -7.40 24.95
CA GLU A 176 -9.97 -8.07 25.75
C GLU A 176 -8.70 -8.32 24.92
N GLU A 177 -8.86 -8.86 23.71
CA GLU A 177 -7.76 -9.07 22.76
C GLU A 177 -7.05 -7.75 22.44
N ARG A 178 -7.82 -6.68 22.23
CA ARG A 178 -7.29 -5.35 21.96
C ARG A 178 -6.47 -4.82 23.14
N VAL A 179 -6.89 -5.03 24.38
CA VAL A 179 -6.13 -4.62 25.58
C VAL A 179 -4.83 -5.41 25.71
N LEU A 180 -4.90 -6.73 25.53
CA LEU A 180 -3.74 -7.62 25.61
C LEU A 180 -2.69 -7.25 24.54
N LEU A 181 -3.12 -7.13 23.29
CA LEU A 181 -2.25 -6.79 22.16
C LEU A 181 -1.68 -5.37 22.28
N ASN A 182 -2.42 -4.40 22.82
CA ASN A 182 -1.88 -3.08 23.11
C ASN A 182 -0.77 -3.12 24.17
N THR A 183 -0.94 -3.94 25.20
CA THR A 183 0.08 -4.13 26.24
C THR A 183 1.34 -4.74 25.64
N LYS A 184 1.18 -5.78 24.81
CA LYS A 184 2.29 -6.40 24.08
C LYS A 184 2.96 -5.45 23.08
N LEU A 185 2.20 -4.63 22.37
CA LEU A 185 2.76 -3.63 21.47
C LEU A 185 3.62 -2.62 22.23
N ARG A 186 3.14 -2.12 23.38
CA ARG A 186 3.91 -1.20 24.24
C ARG A 186 5.21 -1.81 24.74
N SER A 187 5.20 -3.10 25.13
CA SER A 187 6.42 -3.77 25.58
C SER A 187 7.46 -3.91 24.47
N ILE A 188 7.04 -3.99 23.20
CA ILE A 188 7.95 -4.07 22.05
C ILE A 188 8.47 -2.68 21.65
N THR A 189 7.64 -1.64 21.79
CA THR A 189 7.98 -0.27 21.33
C THR A 189 8.70 0.59 22.35
N ASN A 190 8.78 0.19 23.63
CA ASN A 190 9.56 0.90 24.65
C ASN A 190 11.05 0.62 24.43
N VAL A 191 11.64 1.38 23.49
CA VAL A 191 13.07 1.57 23.28
C VAL A 191 13.40 3.01 23.61
#